data_AF-A0A1Y5D470-F1
#
_entry.id   AF-A0A1Y5D470-F1
#
_cell.length_a   1.000
_cell.length_b   1.000
_cell.length_c   1.000
_cell.angle_alpha   90.00
_cell.angle_beta   90.00
_cell.angle_gamma   90.00
#
_symmetry.space_group_name_H-M   'P 1'
#
loop_
_entity.id
_entity.type
_entity.pdbx_description
1 polymer ?
#
loop_
_entity_poly.entity_id
_entity_poly.type
_entity_poly.pdbx_seq_one_letter_code
_entity_poly.pdbx_strand_id
1 'polypeptide(L)' 'MADIGQVVEGYRNTKEVYMLAVRMQVEMPIVEQVYQVLYQNKAAQLAAADLLSRDQKQE' A
#
# COMPACT_ATOMS: atom_id res chain seq x y z
N MET A 1 21.11 -4.47 10.77
CA MET A 1 20.08 -3.63 10.11
C MET A 1 20.54 -2.20 10.29
N ALA A 2 20.80 -1.46 9.21
CA ALA A 2 21.19 -0.06 9.31
C ALA A 2 19.99 0.72 9.87
N ASP A 3 20.15 1.30 11.06
CA ASP A 3 19.14 2.14 11.67
C ASP A 3 19.05 3.43 10.85
N ILE A 4 17.90 3.68 10.24
CA ILE A 4 17.66 4.84 9.36
C ILE A 4 17.71 6.16 10.16
N GLY A 5 17.81 6.11 11.50
CA GLY A 5 17.94 7.27 12.40
C GLY A 5 16.71 8.17 12.44
N GLN A 6 15.72 7.88 11.60
CA GLN A 6 14.50 8.66 11.41
C GLN A 6 13.30 7.72 11.45
N VAL A 7 12.22 8.20 12.09
CA VAL A 7 10.96 7.47 12.17
C VAL A 7 10.37 7.36 10.76
N VAL A 8 10.12 6.13 10.32
CA VAL A 8 9.42 5.86 9.05
C VAL A 8 7.92 5.94 9.30
N GLU A 9 7.37 7.15 9.30
CA GLU A 9 5.93 7.39 9.54
C GLU A 9 5.04 6.66 8.52
N GLY A 10 5.49 6.61 7.27
CA GLY A 10 4.77 5.95 6.18
C GLY A 10 4.48 4.47 6.44
N TYR A 11 5.39 3.76 7.12
CA TYR A 11 5.20 2.34 7.44
C TYR A 11 3.94 2.15 8.29
N ARG A 12 3.85 2.87 9.42
CA ARG A 12 2.69 2.77 10.32
C ARG A 12 1.42 3.34 9.70
N ASN A 13 1.53 4.47 9.01
CA ASN A 13 0.38 5.15 8.43
C ASN A 13 -0.32 4.28 7.37
N THR A 14 0.44 3.59 6.51
CA THR A 14 -0.14 2.68 5.50
C THR A 14 -1.02 1.61 6.14
N LYS A 15 -0.62 1.04 7.27
CA LYS A 15 -1.41 0.01 7.96
C LYS A 15 -2.74 0.57 8.49
N GLU A 16 -2.71 1.72 9.14
CA GLU A 16 -3.92 2.35 9.69
C GLU A 16 -4.89 2.75 8.58
N VAL A 17 -4.38 3.37 7.52
CA VAL A 17 -5.18 3.79 6.36
C VAL A 17 -5.79 2.59 5.63
N TYR A 18 -5.04 1.49 5.45
CA TYR A 18 -5.57 0.25 4.89
C TYR A 18 -6.70 -0.32 5.75
N MET A 19 -6.51 -0.41 7.06
CA MET A 19 -7.56 -0.91 7.97
C MET A 19 -8.80 -0.02 7.95
N LEU A 20 -8.63 1.31 7.86
CA LEU A 20 -9.75 2.24 7.74
C LEU A 20 -10.52 2.04 6.43
N ALA A 21 -9.81 1.93 5.30
CA ALA A 21 -10.41 1.70 3.99
C ALA A 21 -11.25 0.41 3.97
N VAL A 22 -10.72 -0.68 4.55
CA VAL A 22 -11.45 -1.96 4.69
C VAL A 22 -12.72 -1.79 5.53
N ARG A 23 -12.64 -1.08 6.67
CA ARG A 23 -13.82 -0.84 7.53
C ARG A 23 -14.86 0.02 6.84
N MET A 24 -14.44 1.01 6.06
CA MET A 24 -15.33 1.91 5.33
C MET A 24 -15.79 1.33 3.99
N GLN A 25 -15.32 0.14 3.61
CA GLN A 25 -15.59 -0.49 2.32
C GLN A 25 -15.22 0.42 1.13
N VAL A 26 -14.15 1.22 1.28
CA VAL A 26 -13.62 2.10 0.23
C VAL A 26 -12.45 1.40 -0.45
N GLU A 27 -12.50 1.33 -1.77
CA GLU A 27 -11.43 0.75 -2.59
C GLU A 27 -10.25 1.73 -2.67
N MET A 28 -9.07 1.28 -2.25
CA MET A 28 -7.88 2.13 -2.16
C MET A 28 -6.67 1.42 -2.79
N PRO A 29 -6.63 1.29 -4.13
CA PRO A 29 -5.68 0.44 -4.84
C PRO A 29 -4.22 0.73 -4.47
N ILE A 30 -3.83 2.00 -4.40
CA ILE A 30 -2.44 2.37 -4.10
C ILE A 30 -2.08 1.92 -2.68
N VAL A 31 -2.94 2.20 -1.70
CA VAL A 31 -2.70 1.83 -0.30
C VAL A 31 -2.68 0.32 -0.12
N GLU A 32 -3.58 -0.40 -0.78
CA GLU A 32 -3.64 -1.87 -0.78
C GLU A 32 -2.33 -2.47 -1.30
N GLN A 33 -1.82 -1.94 -2.42
CA GLN A 33 -0.59 -2.44 -3.04
C GLN A 33 0.64 -2.13 -2.19
N VAL A 34 0.72 -0.92 -1.59
CA VAL A 34 1.80 -0.57 -0.65
C VAL A 34 1.72 -1.44 0.61
N TYR A 35 0.52 -1.72 1.12
CA TYR A 35 0.33 -2.62 2.25
C TYR A 35 0.83 -4.04 1.94
N GLN A 36 0.53 -4.58 0.74
CA GLN A 36 1.02 -5.88 0.31
C GLN A 36 2.55 -5.93 0.22
N VAL A 37 3.20 -4.88 -0.26
CA VAL A 37 4.67 -4.80 -0.33
C VAL A 37 5.28 -4.76 1.08
N LEU A 38 4.74 -3.91 1.96
CA LEU A 38 5.30 -3.69 3.30
C LEU A 38 5.02 -4.84 4.28
N TYR A 39 3.87 -5.51 4.16
CA TYR A 39 3.38 -6.47 5.16
C TYR A 39 3.14 -7.89 4.63
N GLN A 40 3.03 -8.09 3.32
CA GLN A 40 2.79 -9.40 2.71
C GLN A 40 3.94 -9.88 1.83
N ASN A 41 5.10 -9.22 1.90
CA ASN A 41 6.30 -9.54 1.09
C ASN A 41 6.04 -9.58 -0.41
N LYS A 42 5.06 -8.81 -0.91
CA LYS A 42 4.85 -8.67 -2.35
C LYS A 42 6.03 -7.91 -2.96
N ALA A 43 6.53 -8.39 -4.10
CA ALA A 43 7.56 -7.66 -4.83
C ALA A 43 7.02 -6.30 -5.31
N ALA A 44 7.76 -5.22 -5.04
CA ALA A 44 7.35 -3.86 -5.42
C ALA A 44 7.11 -3.70 -6.93
N GLN A 45 7.87 -4.43 -7.75
CA GLN A 45 7.70 -4.47 -9.21
C GLN A 45 6.36 -5.06 -9.62
N LEU A 46 5.91 -6.13 -8.94
CA LEU A 46 4.61 -6.75 -9.17
C LEU A 46 3.49 -5.82 -8.71
N ALA A 47 3.64 -5.19 -7.53
CA ALA A 47 2.68 -4.21 -7.04
C ALA A 47 2.50 -3.03 -8.02
N ALA A 48 3.60 -2.53 -8.60
CA ALA A 48 3.54 -1.50 -9.63
C ALA A 48 2.88 -1.99 -10.93
N ALA A 49 3.20 -3.21 -11.37
CA ALA A 49 2.57 -3.80 -12.54
C ALA A 49 1.06 -3.97 -12.36
N ASP A 50 0.61 -4.41 -11.19
CA ASP A 50 -0.81 -4.57 -10.87
C ASP A 50 -1.57 -3.24 -10.84
N LEU A 51 -0.94 -2.17 -10.34
CA LEU A 51 -1.50 -0.81 -10.39
C LEU A 51 -1.64 -0.29 -11.82
N LEU A 52 -0.61 -0.50 -12.64
CA LEU A 52 -0.56 -0.01 -14.02
C LEU A 52 -1.43 -0.84 -14.97
N SER A 53 -1.67 -2.11 -14.64
CA SER A 53 -2.53 -3.01 -15.42
C SER A 53 -4.01 -2.87 -15.07
N ARG A 54 -4.33 -2.05 -14.06
CA ARG A 54 -5.72 -1.83 -13.67
C ARG A 54 -6.43 -1.00 -14.74
N ASP A 55 -7.64 -1.43 -15.10
CA ASP A 55 -8.55 -0.57 -15.86
C ASP A 55 -8.70 0.76 -15.12
N GLN A 56 -8.48 1.85 -15.85
CA GLN A 56 -8.78 3.17 -15.34
C GLN A 56 -10.27 3.19 -14.99
N LYS A 57 -10.60 3.37 -13.71
CA LYS A 57 -11.94 3.80 -13.35
C LYS A 57 -12.13 5.12 -14.09
N GLN A 58 -13.06 5.16 -15.05
CA GLN A 58 -13.59 6.41 -15.57
C GLN A 58 -14.25 7.11 -14.38
N GLU A 59 -13.58 8.13 -13.86
CA GLU A 59 -14.20 9.13 -12.98
C GLU A 59 -15.00 10.13 -13.81
#